data_AF-A0A3M6T939-F1
#
_entry.id   AF-A0A3M6T939-F1
#
_cell.length_a   1.000
_cell.length_b   1.000
_cell.length_c   1.000
_cell.angle_alpha   90.00
_cell.angle_beta   90.00
_cell.angle_gamma   90.00
#
_symmetry.space_group_name_H-M   'P 1'
#
loop_
_entity.id
_entity.type
_entity.pdbx_description
1 polymer ?
#
loop_
_entity_poly.entity_id
_entity_poly.type
_entity_poly.pdbx_seq_one_letter_code
_entity_poly.pdbx_strand_id
1 'polypeptide(L)'
;MTDNSCKCCDALLDFSTNVYQKVRDLEAKEKEEYDKLLGDIKKMEKWEDLEKETREKVNETEEFFEQFQNNEPDGSLLELIKESASKLNKAFSDLLERYEKLKGTMKWIRARVEDRHNSSRTRREKIVTHAGKALLAAILLGLILGGVIGWGSPDRLPTVVWVLVGGGSVLVIGGLCYTILVGVACRNVKRWENLRGKVQELPVTDDLIEEIGTKYSTLYPIPKIFLSDIEGDETNPSDVKRVSRDLINQLRSYNEIKCK
;
A
#
# COMPACT_ATOMS: atom_id res chain seq x y z
N MET A 1 -12.80 -0.86 57.63
CA MET A 1 -11.97 -1.66 56.71
C MET A 1 -12.50 -1.65 55.25
N THR A 2 -13.47 -0.80 54.90
CA THR A 2 -14.16 -0.75 53.60
C THR A 2 -13.54 0.21 52.56
N ASP A 3 -12.70 1.16 52.98
CA ASP A 3 -12.13 2.18 52.08
C ASP A 3 -11.02 1.68 51.14
N ASN A 4 -10.25 0.66 51.54
CA ASN A 4 -9.12 0.18 50.74
C ASN A 4 -9.55 -0.78 49.62
N SER A 5 -10.66 -1.51 49.79
CA SER A 5 -11.22 -2.37 48.75
C SER A 5 -11.83 -1.57 47.60
N CYS A 6 -12.54 -0.47 47.89
CA CYS A 6 -13.05 0.43 46.84
C CYS A 6 -11.90 1.04 46.02
N LYS A 7 -10.87 1.58 46.67
CA LYS A 7 -9.69 2.13 45.98
C LYS A 7 -8.96 1.12 45.09
N CYS A 8 -8.90 -0.14 45.51
CA CYS A 8 -8.27 -1.20 44.73
C CYS A 8 -9.11 -1.59 43.50
N CYS A 9 -10.44 -1.62 43.64
CA CYS A 9 -11.36 -1.82 42.51
C CYS A 9 -11.31 -0.65 41.53
N ASP A 10 -11.26 0.59 42.03
CA ASP A 10 -11.18 1.80 41.19
C ASP A 10 -9.87 1.84 40.40
N ALA A 11 -8.73 1.53 41.04
CA ALA A 11 -7.44 1.45 40.37
C ALA A 11 -7.41 0.35 39.27
N LEU A 12 -8.10 -0.77 39.51
CA LEU A 12 -8.21 -1.86 38.54
C LEU A 12 -9.11 -1.47 37.36
N LEU A 13 -10.22 -0.79 37.64
CA LEU A 13 -11.11 -0.23 36.62
C LEU A 13 -10.37 0.79 35.76
N ASP A 14 -9.69 1.77 36.37
CA ASP A 14 -8.90 2.79 35.67
C ASP A 14 -7.82 2.16 34.78
N PHE A 15 -7.10 1.15 35.29
CA PHE A 15 -6.13 0.41 34.50
C PHE A 15 -6.79 -0.26 33.29
N SER A 16 -7.90 -0.95 33.49
CA SER A 16 -8.63 -1.64 32.42
C SER A 16 -9.17 -0.67 31.37
N THR A 17 -9.72 0.47 31.78
CA THR A 17 -10.23 1.52 30.91
C THR A 17 -9.09 2.16 30.10
N ASN A 18 -7.96 2.47 30.73
CA ASN A 18 -6.81 3.06 30.06
C ASN A 18 -6.19 2.09 29.03
N VAL A 19 -6.04 0.81 29.39
CA VAL A 19 -5.58 -0.23 28.46
C VAL A 19 -6.54 -0.37 27.29
N TYR A 20 -7.85 -0.45 27.55
CA TYR A 20 -8.87 -0.53 26.50
C TYR A 20 -8.82 0.67 25.56
N GLN A 21 -8.68 1.88 26.12
CA GLN A 21 -8.62 3.11 25.32
C GLN A 21 -7.37 3.15 24.44
N LYS A 22 -6.20 2.77 24.97
CA LYS A 22 -4.97 2.64 24.16
C LYS A 22 -5.11 1.64 23.03
N VAL A 23 -5.76 0.50 23.28
CA VAL A 23 -6.03 -0.51 22.25
C VAL A 23 -6.96 0.05 21.17
N ARG A 24 -8.01 0.78 21.57
CA ARG A 24 -8.94 1.43 20.65
C ARG A 24 -8.26 2.51 19.81
N ASP A 25 -7.40 3.33 20.40
CA ASP A 25 -6.66 4.38 19.69
C ASP A 25 -5.69 3.78 18.66
N LEU A 26 -5.03 2.67 18.99
CA LEU A 26 -4.19 1.93 18.05
C LEU A 26 -5.00 1.33 16.90
N GLU A 27 -6.16 0.74 17.19
CA GLU A 27 -7.06 0.21 16.17
C GLU A 27 -7.60 1.31 15.26
N ALA A 28 -7.91 2.49 15.80
CA ALA A 28 -8.38 3.64 15.04
C ALA A 28 -7.30 4.15 14.08
N LYS A 29 -6.05 4.32 14.56
CA LYS A 29 -4.92 4.73 13.71
C LYS A 29 -4.64 3.74 12.58
N GLU A 30 -4.63 2.45 12.90
CA GLU A 30 -4.40 1.42 11.88
C GLU A 30 -5.57 1.34 10.87
N LYS A 31 -6.80 1.58 11.32
CA LYS A 31 -7.95 1.69 10.43
C LYS A 31 -7.86 2.89 9.50
N GLU A 32 -7.49 4.06 10.02
CA GLU A 32 -7.34 5.28 9.24
C GLU A 32 -6.28 5.11 8.14
N GLU A 33 -5.12 4.54 8.48
CA GLU A 33 -4.09 4.27 7.48
C GLU A 33 -4.53 3.24 6.43
N TYR A 34 -5.24 2.19 6.86
CA TYR A 34 -5.81 1.20 5.95
C TYR A 34 -6.83 1.83 4.99
N ASP A 35 -7.76 2.64 5.52
CA ASP A 35 -8.80 3.29 4.72
C ASP A 35 -8.19 4.31 3.74
N LYS A 36 -7.12 5.00 4.15
CA LYS A 36 -6.35 5.89 3.28
C LYS A 36 -5.71 5.11 2.12
N LEU A 37 -4.98 4.04 2.40
CA LEU A 37 -4.35 3.21 1.35
C LEU A 37 -5.39 2.57 0.42
N LEU A 38 -6.52 2.11 0.96
CA LEU A 38 -7.61 1.60 0.16
C LEU A 38 -8.22 2.68 -0.73
N GLY A 39 -8.31 3.92 -0.24
CA GLY A 39 -8.71 5.09 -1.01
C GLY A 39 -7.74 5.40 -2.14
N ASP A 40 -6.44 5.36 -1.87
CA ASP A 40 -5.38 5.59 -2.86
C ASP A 40 -5.41 4.53 -3.97
N ILE A 41 -5.61 3.25 -3.62
CA ILE A 41 -5.80 2.15 -4.59
C ILE A 41 -7.02 2.41 -5.48
N LYS A 42 -8.14 2.85 -4.89
CA LYS A 42 -9.39 3.10 -5.65
C LYS A 42 -9.31 4.32 -6.57
N LYS A 43 -8.49 5.31 -6.22
CA LYS A 43 -8.29 6.55 -6.99
C LYS A 43 -7.16 6.44 -8.00
N MET A 44 -6.38 5.36 -7.95
CA MET A 44 -5.31 5.12 -8.90
C MET A 44 -5.91 5.06 -10.31
N GLU A 45 -5.27 5.77 -11.23
CA GLU A 45 -5.56 5.65 -12.65
C GLU A 45 -5.45 4.19 -13.08
N LYS A 46 -6.41 3.72 -13.87
CA LYS A 46 -6.36 2.35 -14.34
C LYS A 46 -5.38 2.26 -15.49
N TRP A 47 -4.51 1.25 -15.41
CA TRP A 47 -3.61 0.90 -16.50
C TRP A 47 -4.35 0.77 -17.84
N GLU A 48 -5.50 0.10 -17.85
CA GLU A 48 -6.30 -0.13 -19.06
C GLU A 48 -6.74 1.17 -19.74
N ASP A 49 -7.15 2.16 -18.96
CA ASP A 49 -7.61 3.45 -19.49
C ASP A 49 -6.41 4.24 -20.07
N LEU A 50 -5.29 4.26 -19.34
CA LEU A 50 -4.06 4.93 -19.76
C LEU A 50 -3.45 4.27 -21.01
N GLU A 51 -3.42 2.94 -21.07
CA GLU A 51 -2.93 2.18 -22.23
C GLU A 51 -3.84 2.39 -23.45
N LYS A 52 -5.15 2.47 -23.26
CA LYS A 52 -6.10 2.76 -24.34
C LYS A 52 -5.84 4.14 -24.93
N GLU A 53 -5.78 5.18 -24.09
CA GLU A 53 -5.48 6.55 -24.52
C GLU A 53 -4.14 6.62 -25.25
N THR A 54 -3.15 5.91 -24.74
CA THR A 54 -1.82 5.87 -25.34
C THR A 54 -1.82 5.18 -26.69
N ARG A 55 -2.54 4.07 -26.85
CA ARG A 55 -2.69 3.39 -28.16
C ARG A 55 -3.42 4.25 -29.18
N GLU A 56 -4.47 4.95 -28.77
CA GLU A 56 -5.14 5.93 -29.63
C GLU A 56 -4.13 6.99 -30.10
N LYS A 57 -3.29 7.50 -29.20
CA LYS A 57 -2.27 8.50 -29.55
C LYS A 57 -1.16 7.98 -30.43
N VAL A 58 -0.72 6.75 -30.20
CA VAL A 58 0.26 6.03 -31.02
C VAL A 58 -0.27 5.87 -32.44
N ASN A 59 -1.52 5.44 -32.60
CA ASN A 59 -2.14 5.24 -33.91
C ASN A 59 -2.36 6.58 -34.65
N GLU A 60 -2.85 7.61 -33.98
CA GLU A 60 -2.97 8.97 -34.55
C GLU A 60 -1.62 9.48 -35.08
N THR A 61 -0.55 9.23 -34.34
CA THR A 61 0.81 9.63 -34.70
C THR A 61 1.35 8.80 -35.87
N GLU A 62 1.08 7.50 -35.86
CA GLU A 62 1.47 6.60 -36.96
C GLU A 62 0.80 7.04 -38.27
N GLU A 63 -0.51 7.24 -38.26
CA GLU A 63 -1.28 7.69 -39.43
C GLU A 63 -0.77 9.03 -39.98
N PHE A 64 -0.43 9.98 -39.11
CA PHE A 64 0.07 11.29 -39.53
C PHE A 64 1.46 11.20 -40.19
N PHE A 65 2.37 10.42 -39.62
CA PHE A 65 3.77 10.36 -40.06
C PHE A 65 4.07 9.29 -41.13
N GLU A 66 3.16 8.34 -41.37
CA GLU A 66 3.37 7.23 -42.32
C GLU A 66 3.68 7.74 -43.73
N GLN A 67 3.00 8.79 -44.19
CA GLN A 67 3.21 9.38 -45.51
C GLN A 67 4.64 9.94 -45.72
N PHE A 68 5.34 10.29 -44.64
CA PHE A 68 6.69 10.85 -44.68
C PHE A 68 7.78 9.78 -44.55
N GLN A 69 7.44 8.52 -44.34
CA GLN A 69 8.42 7.43 -44.24
C GLN A 69 9.22 7.24 -45.55
N ASN A 70 8.52 7.42 -46.68
CA ASN A 70 9.03 7.19 -48.02
C ASN A 70 9.15 8.47 -48.86
N ASN A 71 8.47 9.54 -48.48
CA ASN A 71 8.43 10.81 -49.20
C ASN A 71 9.02 11.94 -48.36
N GLU A 72 9.68 12.88 -49.01
CA GLU A 72 10.08 14.13 -48.36
C GLU A 72 8.88 15.08 -48.35
N PRO A 73 8.59 15.78 -47.24
CA PRO A 73 7.54 16.78 -47.22
C PRO A 73 7.93 17.97 -48.09
N ASP A 74 6.96 18.51 -48.83
CA ASP A 74 7.13 19.76 -49.55
C ASP A 74 7.37 20.92 -48.56
N GLY A 75 8.08 21.96 -49.01
CA GLY A 75 8.47 23.09 -48.15
C GLY A 75 7.29 23.80 -47.47
N SER A 76 6.10 23.76 -48.06
CA SER A 76 4.86 24.31 -47.47
C SER A 76 4.24 23.43 -46.38
N LEU A 77 4.56 22.14 -46.34
CA LEU A 77 4.06 21.19 -45.33
C LEU A 77 4.93 21.17 -44.07
N LEU A 78 6.17 21.66 -44.14
CA LEU A 78 7.11 21.67 -43.02
C LEU A 78 6.57 22.40 -41.79
N GLU A 79 5.95 23.57 -41.96
CA GLU A 79 5.38 24.32 -40.82
C GLU A 79 4.25 23.55 -40.13
N LEU A 80 3.37 22.91 -40.91
CA LEU A 80 2.28 22.10 -40.39
C LEU A 80 2.80 20.86 -39.66
N ILE A 81 3.87 20.23 -40.17
CA ILE A 81 4.54 19.10 -39.52
C ILE A 81 5.17 19.52 -38.20
N LYS A 82 5.85 20.68 -38.15
CA LYS A 82 6.42 21.23 -36.91
C LYS A 82 5.34 21.50 -35.87
N GLU A 83 4.24 22.13 -36.26
CA GLU A 83 3.12 22.42 -35.35
C GLU A 83 2.50 21.12 -34.80
N SER A 84 2.26 20.13 -35.66
CA SER A 84 1.76 18.82 -35.26
C SER A 84 2.74 18.07 -34.35
N ALA A 85 4.03 18.08 -34.68
CA ALA A 85 5.08 17.47 -33.85
C ALA A 85 5.10 18.07 -32.44
N SER A 86 4.99 19.40 -32.32
CA SER A 86 4.94 20.08 -31.02
C SER A 86 3.73 19.70 -30.17
N LYS A 87 2.54 19.61 -30.79
CA LYS A 87 1.34 19.13 -30.10
C LYS A 87 1.49 17.70 -29.63
N LEU A 88 2.04 16.83 -30.47
CA LEU A 88 2.26 15.41 -30.16
C LEU A 88 3.34 15.22 -29.10
N ASN A 89 4.42 16.01 -29.14
CA ASN A 89 5.49 15.95 -28.13
C ASN A 89 4.95 16.26 -26.75
N LYS A 90 4.14 17.31 -26.65
CA LYS A 90 3.45 17.66 -25.41
C LYS A 90 2.52 16.54 -24.95
N ALA A 91 1.74 15.94 -25.85
CA ALA A 91 0.83 14.84 -25.51
C ALA A 91 1.57 13.59 -25.02
N PHE A 92 2.62 13.16 -25.72
CA PHE A 92 3.42 12.02 -25.27
C PHE A 92 4.20 12.31 -23.98
N SER A 93 4.66 13.54 -23.78
CA SER A 93 5.32 13.92 -22.52
C SER A 93 4.35 13.83 -21.33
N ASP A 94 3.10 14.26 -21.48
CA ASP A 94 2.05 14.10 -20.46
C ASP A 94 1.73 12.63 -20.18
N LEU A 95 1.60 11.82 -21.23
CA LEU A 95 1.43 10.38 -21.09
C LEU A 95 2.60 9.74 -20.33
N LEU A 96 3.85 10.06 -20.69
CA LEU A 96 5.02 9.53 -19.98
C LEU A 96 5.02 9.87 -18.48
N GLU A 97 4.64 11.10 -18.11
CA GLU A 97 4.54 11.50 -16.70
C GLU A 97 3.48 10.66 -15.96
N ARG A 98 2.34 10.42 -16.60
CA ARG A 98 1.26 9.56 -16.05
C ARG A 98 1.71 8.11 -15.88
N TYR A 99 2.43 7.55 -16.86
CA TYR A 99 3.03 6.21 -16.75
C TYR A 99 4.00 6.11 -15.57
N GLU A 100 4.89 7.09 -15.42
CA GLU A 100 5.88 7.12 -14.34
C GLU A 100 5.20 7.24 -12.97
N LYS A 101 4.19 8.10 -12.86
CA LYS A 101 3.39 8.27 -11.64
C LYS A 101 2.63 7.00 -11.28
N LEU A 102 2.03 6.34 -12.26
CA LEU A 102 1.31 5.08 -12.06
C LEU A 102 2.26 4.00 -11.53
N LYS A 103 3.39 3.79 -12.21
CA LYS A 103 4.44 2.85 -11.82
C LYS A 103 4.96 3.11 -10.40
N GLY A 104 5.25 4.38 -10.10
CA GLY A 104 5.73 4.81 -8.79
C GLY A 104 4.71 4.55 -7.68
N THR A 105 3.44 4.88 -7.93
CA THR A 105 2.35 4.69 -6.98
C THR A 105 2.11 3.20 -6.71
N MET A 106 2.07 2.36 -7.76
CA MET A 106 1.93 0.91 -7.62
C MET A 106 3.06 0.31 -6.77
N LYS A 107 4.32 0.66 -7.05
CA LYS A 107 5.48 0.20 -6.28
C LYS A 107 5.42 0.64 -4.82
N TRP A 108 5.04 1.90 -4.58
CA TRP A 108 4.93 2.46 -3.23
C TRP A 108 3.84 1.77 -2.41
N ILE A 109 2.62 1.60 -2.96
CA ILE A 109 1.51 0.96 -2.27
C ILE A 109 1.87 -0.47 -1.88
N ARG A 110 2.45 -1.24 -2.81
CA ARG A 110 2.85 -2.62 -2.53
C ARG A 110 3.87 -2.72 -1.41
N ALA A 111 4.94 -1.92 -1.48
CA ALA A 111 5.97 -1.88 -0.43
C ALA A 111 5.36 -1.47 0.92
N ARG A 112 4.44 -0.50 0.92
CA ARG A 112 3.79 -0.02 2.13
C ARG A 112 2.86 -1.05 2.76
N VAL A 113 2.07 -1.77 1.96
CA VAL A 113 1.18 -2.84 2.44
C VAL A 113 1.99 -4.01 3.00
N GLU A 114 3.07 -4.41 2.33
CA GLU A 114 3.97 -5.47 2.80
C GLU A 114 4.63 -5.10 4.13
N ASP A 115 5.17 -3.88 4.25
CA ASP A 115 5.76 -3.37 5.49
C ASP A 115 4.74 -3.35 6.65
N ARG A 116 3.52 -2.87 6.39
CA ARG A 116 2.46 -2.83 7.40
C ARG A 116 1.98 -4.22 7.82
N HIS A 117 1.87 -5.16 6.88
CA HIS A 117 1.56 -6.54 7.19
C HIS A 117 2.63 -7.18 8.08
N ASN A 118 3.91 -7.02 7.73
CA ASN A 118 5.03 -7.57 8.49
C ASN A 118 5.14 -6.93 9.88
N SER A 119 5.02 -5.60 9.97
CA SER A 119 4.99 -4.88 11.24
C SER A 119 3.85 -5.35 12.16
N SER A 120 2.66 -5.55 11.60
CA SER A 120 1.48 -6.04 12.34
C SER A 120 1.69 -7.48 12.83
N ARG A 121 2.31 -8.34 12.00
CA ARG A 121 2.64 -9.72 12.36
C ARG A 121 3.65 -9.76 13.51
N THR A 122 4.75 -9.00 13.42
CA THR A 122 5.73 -8.91 14.50
C THR A 122 5.12 -8.34 15.77
N ARG A 123 4.23 -7.35 15.67
CA ARG A 123 3.54 -6.79 16.84
C ARG A 123 2.63 -7.83 17.50
N ARG A 124 1.88 -8.62 16.72
CA ARG A 124 1.08 -9.73 17.23
C ARG A 124 1.94 -10.73 18.00
N GLU A 125 3.07 -11.16 17.45
CA GLU A 125 3.98 -12.11 18.08
C GLU A 125 4.51 -11.59 19.43
N LYS A 126 4.90 -10.31 19.47
CA LYS A 126 5.32 -9.63 20.71
C LYS A 126 4.18 -9.56 21.73
N ILE A 127 2.96 -9.20 21.32
CA ILE A 127 1.80 -9.14 22.21
C ILE A 127 1.51 -10.51 22.79
N VAL A 128 1.44 -11.56 21.97
CA VAL A 128 1.18 -12.94 22.44
C VAL A 128 2.22 -13.36 23.47
N THR A 129 3.51 -13.10 23.20
CA THR A 129 4.60 -13.52 24.07
C THR A 129 4.64 -12.72 25.38
N HIS A 130 4.58 -11.38 25.30
CA HIS A 130 4.67 -10.53 26.49
C HIS A 130 3.39 -10.55 27.32
N ALA A 131 2.22 -10.52 26.70
CA ALA A 131 0.95 -10.61 27.42
C ALA A 131 0.76 -11.99 28.04
N GLY A 132 1.24 -13.06 27.39
CA GLY A 132 1.25 -14.41 27.97
C GLY A 132 2.16 -14.51 29.21
N LYS A 133 3.39 -13.99 29.12
CA LYS A 133 4.31 -13.91 30.27
C LYS A 133 3.74 -13.05 31.42
N ALA A 134 3.14 -11.91 31.09
CA ALA A 134 2.51 -11.02 32.07
C ALA A 134 1.32 -11.69 32.76
N LEU A 135 0.48 -12.43 32.02
CA LEU A 135 -0.64 -13.18 32.58
C LEU A 135 -0.15 -14.26 33.55
N LEU A 136 0.87 -15.02 33.18
CA LEU A 136 1.47 -16.04 34.06
C LEU A 136 2.03 -15.42 35.35
N ALA A 137 2.76 -14.30 35.23
CA ALA A 137 3.28 -13.58 36.39
C ALA A 137 2.15 -13.04 37.28
N ALA A 138 1.08 -12.52 36.69
CA ALA A 138 -0.08 -12.03 37.42
C ALA A 138 -0.79 -13.17 38.17
N ILE A 139 -0.98 -14.33 37.54
CA ILE A 139 -1.57 -15.52 38.18
C ILE A 139 -0.70 -15.95 39.38
N LEU A 140 0.63 -16.02 39.22
CA LEU A 140 1.55 -16.35 40.32
C LEU A 140 1.44 -15.35 41.47
N LEU A 141 1.38 -14.04 41.18
CA LEU A 141 1.18 -13.01 42.20
C LEU A 141 -0.19 -13.13 42.89
N GLY A 142 -1.25 -13.43 42.13
CA GLY A 142 -2.60 -13.66 42.67
C GLY A 142 -2.66 -14.86 43.62
N LEU A 143 -1.95 -15.95 43.29
CA LEU A 143 -1.81 -17.12 44.16
C LEU A 143 -1.07 -16.76 45.46
N ILE A 144 0.04 -16.01 45.38
CA ILE A 144 0.82 -15.58 46.54
C ILE A 144 -0.02 -14.67 47.45
N LEU A 145 -0.67 -13.64 46.89
CA LEU A 145 -1.51 -12.70 47.63
C LEU A 145 -2.71 -13.42 48.28
N GLY A 146 -3.36 -14.32 47.56
CA GLY A 146 -4.44 -15.16 48.11
C GLY A 146 -3.96 -16.01 49.28
N GLY A 147 -2.76 -16.59 49.19
CA GLY A 147 -2.15 -17.35 50.29
C GLY A 147 -1.83 -16.50 51.52
N VAL A 148 -1.25 -15.31 51.32
CA VAL A 148 -0.95 -14.37 52.42
C VAL A 148 -2.22 -13.92 53.13
N ILE A 149 -3.28 -13.59 52.39
CA ILE A 149 -4.58 -13.18 52.95
C ILE A 149 -5.23 -14.36 53.70
N GLY A 150 -5.21 -15.56 53.11
CA GLY A 150 -5.76 -16.76 53.72
C GLY A 150 -5.03 -17.22 54.98
N TRP A 151 -3.74 -16.90 55.13
CA TRP A 151 -2.97 -17.19 56.34
C TRP A 151 -3.30 -16.23 57.50
N GLY A 152 -3.63 -14.98 57.18
CA GLY A 152 -4.00 -13.95 58.16
C GLY A 152 -5.50 -13.90 58.50
N SER A 153 -6.33 -14.73 57.87
CA SER A 153 -7.78 -14.69 58.06
C SER A 153 -8.23 -15.51 59.27
N PRO A 154 -9.07 -14.94 60.16
CA PRO A 154 -9.61 -15.65 61.32
C PRO A 154 -10.74 -16.65 60.97
N ASP A 155 -11.25 -16.61 59.73
CA ASP A 155 -12.30 -17.51 59.25
C ASP A 155 -11.73 -18.86 58.78
N ARG A 156 -12.36 -19.97 59.23
CA ARG A 156 -11.95 -21.38 59.08
C ARG A 156 -11.88 -21.95 57.65
N LEU A 157 -11.71 -21.13 56.62
CA LEU A 157 -11.46 -21.66 55.27
C LEU A 157 -9.98 -22.02 55.12
N PRO A 158 -9.65 -23.22 54.61
CA PRO A 158 -8.27 -23.60 54.36
C PRO A 158 -7.56 -22.57 53.49
N THR A 159 -6.31 -22.23 53.80
CA THR A 159 -5.48 -21.29 53.02
C THR A 159 -5.46 -21.64 51.52
N VAL A 160 -5.56 -22.93 51.19
CA VAL A 160 -5.67 -23.45 49.81
C VAL A 160 -6.87 -22.84 49.06
N VAL A 161 -8.02 -22.63 49.72
CA VAL A 161 -9.21 -22.03 49.12
C VAL A 161 -8.95 -20.57 48.77
N TRP A 162 -8.28 -19.81 49.64
CA TRP A 162 -7.93 -18.41 49.40
C TRP A 162 -6.87 -18.23 48.30
N VAL A 163 -5.90 -19.14 48.22
CA VAL A 163 -4.95 -19.22 47.10
C VAL A 163 -5.70 -19.41 45.78
N LEU A 164 -6.66 -20.35 45.73
CA LEU A 164 -7.44 -20.62 44.53
C LEU A 164 -8.34 -19.44 44.13
N VAL A 165 -8.95 -18.74 45.09
CA VAL A 165 -9.75 -17.53 44.82
C VAL A 165 -8.87 -16.40 44.27
N GLY A 166 -7.68 -16.19 44.84
CA GLY A 166 -6.73 -15.18 44.36
C GLY A 166 -6.20 -15.48 42.94
N GLY A 167 -5.78 -16.72 42.69
CA GLY A 167 -5.35 -17.14 41.36
C GLY A 167 -6.49 -17.11 40.33
N GLY A 168 -7.68 -17.58 40.70
CA GLY A 168 -8.85 -17.65 39.84
C GLY A 168 -9.38 -16.27 39.41
N SER A 169 -9.43 -15.30 40.33
CA SER A 169 -9.86 -13.93 40.02
C SER A 169 -8.91 -13.24 39.03
N VAL A 170 -7.60 -13.38 39.23
CA VAL A 170 -6.59 -12.85 38.29
C VAL A 170 -6.64 -13.56 36.94
N LEU A 171 -6.91 -14.86 36.91
CA LEU A 171 -7.04 -15.63 35.67
C LEU A 171 -8.24 -15.15 34.84
N VAL A 172 -9.38 -14.86 35.47
CA VAL A 172 -10.56 -14.33 34.78
C VAL A 172 -10.28 -12.93 34.22
N ILE A 173 -9.79 -12.01 35.06
CA ILE A 173 -9.59 -10.60 34.66
C ILE A 173 -8.42 -10.47 33.68
N GLY A 174 -7.27 -11.05 34.03
CA GLY A 174 -6.08 -11.06 33.17
C GLY A 174 -6.30 -11.84 31.88
N GLY A 175 -7.05 -12.94 31.92
CA GLY A 175 -7.42 -13.72 30.74
C GLY A 175 -8.31 -12.94 29.78
N LEU A 176 -9.26 -12.16 30.29
CA LEU A 176 -10.06 -11.24 29.48
C LEU A 176 -9.19 -10.16 28.82
N CYS A 177 -8.28 -9.52 29.57
CA CYS A 177 -7.36 -8.53 28.98
C CYS A 177 -6.45 -9.15 27.91
N TYR A 178 -5.92 -10.35 28.16
CA TYR A 178 -5.09 -11.09 27.20
C TYR A 178 -5.86 -11.40 25.91
N THR A 179 -7.07 -11.94 26.04
CA THR A 179 -7.89 -12.31 24.87
C THR A 179 -8.30 -11.10 24.03
N ILE A 180 -8.61 -9.96 24.65
CA ILE A 180 -8.88 -8.69 23.94
C ILE A 180 -7.64 -8.24 23.16
N LEU A 181 -6.47 -8.18 23.80
CA LEU A 181 -5.22 -7.73 23.17
C LEU A 181 -4.82 -8.61 21.99
N VAL A 182 -4.83 -9.94 22.18
CA VAL A 182 -4.50 -10.90 21.12
C VAL A 182 -5.55 -10.85 20.01
N GLY A 183 -6.83 -10.70 20.35
CA GLY A 183 -7.92 -10.59 19.39
C GLY A 183 -7.76 -9.39 18.45
N VAL A 184 -7.45 -8.20 19.00
CA VAL A 184 -7.20 -7.00 18.19
C VAL A 184 -5.97 -7.17 17.30
N ALA A 185 -4.86 -7.68 17.84
CA ALA A 185 -3.65 -7.92 17.06
C ALA A 185 -3.90 -8.91 15.90
N CYS A 186 -4.66 -9.97 16.13
CA CYS A 186 -5.06 -10.93 15.10
C CYS A 186 -5.95 -10.29 14.02
N ARG A 187 -6.92 -9.45 14.39
CA ARG A 187 -7.77 -8.73 13.42
C ARG A 187 -6.95 -7.81 12.53
N ASN A 188 -5.97 -7.11 13.09
CA ASN A 188 -5.14 -6.18 12.33
C ASN A 188 -4.26 -6.92 11.32
N VAL A 189 -3.64 -8.04 11.71
CA VAL A 189 -2.91 -8.90 10.77
C VAL A 189 -3.81 -9.36 9.63
N LYS A 190 -5.00 -9.90 9.92
CA LYS A 190 -5.95 -10.32 8.89
C LYS A 190 -6.40 -9.18 7.97
N ARG A 191 -6.57 -7.96 8.52
CA ARG A 191 -6.94 -6.79 7.73
C ARG A 191 -5.85 -6.44 6.71
N TRP A 192 -4.58 -6.42 7.12
CA TRP A 192 -3.46 -6.17 6.23
C TRP A 192 -3.20 -7.33 5.27
N GLU A 193 -3.41 -8.58 5.71
CA GLU A 193 -3.34 -9.77 4.87
C GLU A 193 -4.39 -9.75 3.77
N ASN A 194 -5.63 -9.35 4.08
CA ASN A 194 -6.67 -9.16 3.07
C ASN A 194 -6.33 -8.04 2.08
N LEU A 195 -5.75 -6.93 2.55
CA LEU A 195 -5.31 -5.86 1.65
C LEU A 195 -4.16 -6.31 0.76
N ARG A 196 -3.21 -7.08 1.32
CA ARG A 196 -2.12 -7.70 0.58
C ARG A 196 -2.65 -8.63 -0.50
N GLY A 197 -3.63 -9.49 -0.17
CA GLY A 197 -4.32 -10.33 -1.14
C GLY A 197 -4.97 -9.51 -2.25
N LYS A 198 -5.71 -8.44 -1.90
CA LYS A 198 -6.28 -7.53 -2.90
C LYS A 198 -5.24 -6.85 -3.79
N VAL A 199 -4.10 -6.44 -3.23
CA VAL A 199 -3.00 -5.86 -4.02
C VAL A 199 -2.35 -6.90 -4.94
N GLN A 200 -2.33 -8.17 -4.54
CA GLN A 200 -1.86 -9.28 -5.37
C GLN A 200 -2.88 -9.72 -6.44
N GLU A 201 -4.18 -9.52 -6.19
CA GLU A 201 -5.28 -9.83 -7.10
C GLU A 201 -5.60 -8.70 -8.09
N LEU A 202 -5.14 -7.47 -7.82
CA LEU A 202 -5.14 -6.44 -8.86
C LEU A 202 -4.35 -6.98 -10.07
N PRO A 203 -4.68 -6.58 -11.32
CA PRO A 203 -3.84 -6.87 -12.49
C PRO A 203 -2.40 -6.34 -12.36
N VAL A 204 -2.09 -5.68 -11.24
CA VAL A 204 -0.86 -5.08 -10.75
C VAL A 204 0.06 -6.13 -10.10
N THR A 205 0.44 -7.17 -10.85
CA THR A 205 1.57 -8.03 -10.49
C THR A 205 2.91 -7.37 -10.85
N ASP A 206 4.03 -7.96 -10.44
CA ASP A 206 5.36 -7.56 -10.92
C ASP A 206 5.39 -7.45 -12.46
N ASP A 207 4.67 -8.34 -13.14
CA ASP A 207 4.53 -8.37 -14.59
C ASP A 207 3.96 -7.06 -15.15
N LEU A 208 2.94 -6.48 -14.51
CA LEU A 208 2.36 -5.22 -14.98
C LEU A 208 3.30 -4.04 -14.74
N ILE A 209 4.01 -4.01 -13.61
CA ILE A 209 5.00 -2.96 -13.33
C ILE A 209 6.15 -3.03 -14.35
N GLU A 210 6.55 -4.24 -14.72
CA GLU A 210 7.53 -4.50 -15.77
C GLU A 210 6.99 -4.11 -17.16
N GLU A 211 5.73 -4.43 -17.46
CA GLU A 211 5.06 -4.05 -18.70
C GLU A 211 4.97 -2.53 -18.85
N ILE A 212 4.47 -1.82 -17.81
CA ILE A 212 4.46 -0.35 -17.76
C ILE A 212 5.88 0.19 -17.97
N GLY A 213 6.89 -0.41 -17.34
CA GLY A 213 8.29 -0.04 -17.50
C GLY A 213 8.79 -0.20 -18.93
N THR A 214 8.44 -1.30 -19.58
CA THR A 214 8.82 -1.61 -20.96
C THR A 214 8.15 -0.63 -21.91
N LYS A 215 6.83 -0.47 -21.80
CA LYS A 215 6.02 0.47 -22.58
C LYS A 215 6.52 1.91 -22.43
N TYR A 216 6.82 2.35 -21.20
CA TYR A 216 7.43 3.64 -20.93
C TYR A 216 8.76 3.79 -21.67
N SER A 217 9.65 2.80 -21.57
CA SER A 217 10.96 2.86 -22.22
C SER A 217 10.85 2.91 -23.75
N THR A 218 9.83 2.28 -24.32
CA THR A 218 9.53 2.35 -25.75
C THR A 218 8.96 3.70 -26.15
N LEU A 219 8.14 4.35 -25.32
CA LEU A 219 7.59 5.67 -25.65
C LEU A 219 8.57 6.82 -25.39
N TYR A 220 9.49 6.66 -24.45
CA TYR A 220 10.41 7.72 -24.01
C TYR A 220 11.17 8.43 -25.15
N PRO A 221 11.69 7.73 -26.17
CA PRO A 221 12.37 8.36 -27.31
C PRO A 221 11.47 9.28 -28.15
N ILE A 222 10.15 9.06 -28.16
CA ILE A 222 9.22 9.77 -29.05
C ILE A 222 9.22 11.28 -28.78
N PRO A 223 8.87 11.77 -27.58
CA PRO A 223 8.93 13.19 -27.30
C PRO A 223 10.37 13.71 -27.18
N LYS A 224 11.29 12.91 -26.64
CA LYS A 224 12.66 13.37 -26.29
C LYS A 224 13.65 13.41 -27.44
N ILE A 225 13.42 12.63 -28.49
CA ILE A 225 14.34 12.49 -29.61
C ILE A 225 13.57 12.83 -30.88
N PHE A 226 12.57 12.03 -31.25
CA PHE A 226 11.97 12.12 -32.57
C PHE A 226 11.16 13.41 -32.79
N LEU A 227 10.21 13.72 -31.92
CA LEU A 227 9.35 14.90 -32.11
C LEU A 227 10.11 16.21 -31.84
N SER A 228 11.03 16.20 -30.87
CA SER A 228 11.91 17.35 -30.60
C SER A 228 12.82 17.69 -31.79
N ASP A 229 13.37 16.68 -32.48
CA ASP A 229 14.18 16.88 -33.68
C ASP A 229 13.36 17.47 -34.83
N ILE A 230 12.09 17.10 -34.96
CA ILE A 230 11.20 17.65 -35.99
C ILE A 230 10.82 19.09 -35.69
N GLU A 231 10.59 19.44 -34.42
CA GLU A 231 10.24 20.80 -33.96
C GLU A 231 11.32 21.85 -34.19
N GLY A 232 12.59 21.44 -34.34
CA GLY A 232 13.73 22.34 -34.43
C GLY A 232 13.64 23.38 -35.56
N ASP A 233 14.30 24.52 -35.39
CA ASP A 233 14.31 25.60 -36.39
C ASP A 233 14.99 25.17 -37.71
N GLU A 234 15.98 24.28 -37.64
CA GLU A 234 16.77 23.80 -38.79
C GLU A 234 16.20 22.57 -39.51
N THR A 235 14.99 22.11 -39.15
CA THR A 235 14.41 20.89 -39.74
C THR A 235 14.22 21.02 -41.25
N ASN A 236 14.87 20.14 -42.01
CA ASN A 236 14.73 20.02 -43.45
C ASN A 236 13.90 18.78 -43.85
N PRO A 237 13.43 18.67 -45.12
CA PRO A 237 12.61 17.55 -45.56
C PRO A 237 13.24 16.17 -45.41
N SER A 238 14.56 16.05 -45.63
CA SER A 238 15.27 14.78 -45.51
C SER A 238 15.37 14.31 -44.05
N ASP A 239 15.51 15.24 -43.09
CA ASP A 239 15.46 14.94 -41.66
C ASP A 239 14.07 14.49 -41.23
N VAL A 240 12.99 15.15 -41.68
CA VAL A 240 11.62 14.70 -41.41
C VAL A 240 11.41 13.28 -41.91
N LYS A 241 11.86 12.95 -43.13
CA LYS A 241 11.74 11.60 -43.68
C LYS A 241 12.50 10.55 -42.84
N ARG A 242 13.72 10.88 -42.40
CA ARG A 242 14.52 10.00 -41.55
C ARG A 242 13.84 9.77 -40.21
N VAL A 243 13.51 10.85 -39.51
CA VAL A 243 12.93 10.80 -38.16
C VAL A 243 11.54 10.15 -38.18
N SER A 244 10.73 10.41 -39.20
CA SER A 244 9.43 9.75 -39.36
C SER A 244 9.57 8.24 -39.50
N ARG A 245 10.58 7.74 -40.24
CA ARG A 245 10.83 6.30 -40.33
C ARG A 245 11.17 5.68 -38.98
N ASP A 246 12.04 6.33 -38.22
CA ASP A 246 12.47 5.83 -36.90
C ASP A 246 11.32 5.91 -35.88
N LEU A 247 10.55 7.00 -35.92
CA LEU A 247 9.32 7.18 -35.12
C LEU A 247 8.31 6.07 -35.40
N ILE A 248 7.99 5.80 -36.67
CA ILE A 248 7.03 4.75 -37.06
C ILE A 248 7.49 3.38 -36.59
N ASN A 249 8.78 3.06 -36.74
CA ASN A 249 9.33 1.79 -36.23
C ASN A 249 9.17 1.68 -34.70
N GLN A 250 9.37 2.77 -33.97
CA GLN A 250 9.18 2.81 -32.52
C GLN A 250 7.72 2.62 -32.11
N LEU A 251 6.79 3.29 -32.81
CA LEU A 251 5.34 3.18 -32.59
C LEU A 251 4.83 1.76 -32.89
N ARG A 252 5.32 1.13 -33.96
CA ARG A 252 5.00 -0.27 -34.28
C ARG A 252 5.53 -1.23 -33.22
N SER A 253 6.77 -1.02 -32.77
CA SER A 253 7.34 -1.79 -31.65
C SER A 253 6.48 -1.67 -30.39
N TYR A 254 5.95 -0.48 -30.09
CA TYR A 254 5.01 -0.29 -28.99
C TYR A 254 3.75 -1.12 -29.11
N ASN A 255 3.17 -1.18 -30.32
CA ASN A 255 1.95 -1.92 -30.61
C ASN A 255 2.15 -3.45 -30.55
N GLU A 256 3.35 -3.93 -30.88
CA GLU A 256 3.74 -5.35 -30.81
C GLU A 256 3.94 -5.87 -29.38
N ILE A 257 4.15 -5.00 -28.39
CA ILE A 257 4.21 -5.40 -26.98
C ILE A 257 2.81 -5.92 -26.59
N LYS A 258 2.72 -7.25 -26.47
CA LYS A 258 1.52 -7.95 -26.02
C LYS A 258 1.28 -7.67 -24.53
N CYS A 259 0.12 -7.11 -24.23
CA CYS A 259 -0.45 -7.13 -22.88
C CYS A 259 -0.81 -8.59 -22.56
N LYS A 260 -0.22 -9.16 -21.51
CA LYS A 260 -0.49 -10.54 -21.09
C LYS A 260 -1.74 -10.64 -20.22
#